data_AF-A0A2G8K8C0-F1
#
_entry.id   AF-A0A2G8K8C0-F1
#
_cell.length_a   1.000
_cell.length_b   1.000
_cell.length_c   1.000
_cell.angle_alpha   90.00
_cell.angle_beta   90.00
_cell.angle_gamma   90.00
#
_symmetry.space_group_name_H-M   'P 1'
#
loop_
_entity.id
_entity.type
_entity.pdbx_description
1 polymer ?
#
loop_
_entity_poly.entity_id
_entity_poly.type
_entity_poly.pdbx_seq_one_letter_code
_entity_poly.pdbx_strand_id
1 'polypeptide(L)'
;MELLRSYRKNGNAVVCYEIAAFLRPKRFLKALLMEQARREYMEVQDVTMEVQTMPFQDPPSQPPETGVYVAGFYLHNASWDHHRVTMVPHSRDGAPDAGSLQVRLPLMWVKPVHKHFRPLSGTLIKSDTTYGCPVYECKELRYKRVEPFMYLSVPCTLQPKIWDQKQVYVTLSET
;
A
#
# COMPACT_ATOMS: atom_id res chain seq x y z
N MET A 1 -0.31 -3.68 -20.37
CA MET A 1 -0.15 -2.52 -21.28
C MET A 1 -1.44 -1.77 -21.55
N GLU A 2 -2.61 -2.43 -21.51
CA GLU A 2 -3.90 -1.77 -21.75
C GLU A 2 -4.28 -0.74 -20.67
N LEU A 3 -4.03 -1.06 -19.39
CA LEU A 3 -4.26 -0.15 -18.27
C LEU A 3 -3.49 1.17 -18.40
N LEU A 4 -2.19 1.13 -18.74
CA LEU A 4 -1.40 2.35 -18.97
C LEU A 4 -1.96 3.21 -20.11
N ARG A 5 -2.48 2.57 -21.18
CA ARG A 5 -3.13 3.30 -22.28
C ARG A 5 -4.42 3.95 -21.80
N SER A 6 -5.19 3.28 -20.95
CA SER A 6 -6.39 3.82 -20.32
C SER A 6 -6.06 5.03 -19.44
N TYR A 7 -5.04 4.93 -18.58
CA TYR A 7 -4.61 6.05 -17.73
C TYR A 7 -4.21 7.28 -18.55
N ARG A 8 -3.48 7.07 -19.65
CA ARG A 8 -3.12 8.16 -20.56
C ARG A 8 -4.32 8.81 -21.23
N LYS A 9 -5.36 8.04 -21.57
CA LYS A 9 -6.59 8.57 -22.19
C LYS A 9 -7.45 9.34 -21.19
N ASN A 10 -7.57 8.84 -19.97
CA ASN A 10 -8.43 9.40 -18.94
C ASN A 10 -7.78 10.58 -18.20
N GLY A 11 -6.45 10.67 -18.19
CA GLY A 11 -5.70 11.78 -17.58
C GLY A 11 -6.10 12.00 -16.13
N ASN A 12 -6.61 13.19 -15.82
CA ASN A 12 -7.00 13.59 -14.47
C ASN A 12 -8.27 12.91 -13.96
N ALA A 13 -9.03 12.21 -14.83
CA ALA A 13 -10.23 11.47 -14.44
C ALA A 13 -9.91 10.07 -13.88
N VAL A 14 -8.64 9.66 -13.84
CA VAL A 14 -8.26 8.36 -13.26
C VAL A 14 -8.41 8.42 -11.74
N VAL A 15 -9.34 7.61 -11.22
CA VAL A 15 -9.59 7.55 -9.78
C VAL A 15 -8.62 6.61 -9.06
N CYS A 16 -8.32 5.46 -9.66
CA CYS A 16 -7.50 4.42 -9.05
C CYS A 16 -6.46 3.88 -10.04
N TYR A 17 -5.24 3.72 -9.55
CA TYR A 17 -4.14 3.12 -10.27
C TYR A 17 -3.86 1.71 -9.76
N GLU A 18 -3.69 0.76 -10.65
CA GLU A 18 -3.17 -0.56 -10.32
C GLU A 18 -1.65 -0.47 -10.31
N ILE A 19 -1.01 -0.67 -9.14
CA ILE A 19 0.43 -0.49 -8.99
C ILE A 19 1.22 -1.47 -9.87
N ALA A 20 0.68 -2.66 -10.08
CA ALA A 20 1.20 -3.69 -10.97
C ALA A 20 1.24 -3.27 -12.45
N ALA A 21 0.43 -2.27 -12.85
CA ALA A 21 0.38 -1.82 -14.23
C ALA A 21 1.65 -1.06 -14.67
N PHE A 22 2.44 -0.56 -13.71
CA PHE A 22 3.67 0.18 -13.99
C PHE A 22 4.87 -0.77 -14.08
N LEU A 23 5.68 -0.60 -15.13
CA LEU A 23 6.94 -1.33 -15.27
C LEU A 23 7.96 -0.99 -14.18
N ARG A 24 7.85 0.20 -13.58
CA ARG A 24 8.73 0.68 -12.50
C ARG A 24 7.90 1.41 -11.44
N PRO A 25 7.18 0.68 -10.57
CA PRO A 25 6.29 1.27 -9.57
C PRO A 25 6.99 2.28 -8.64
N LYS A 26 8.25 2.03 -8.28
CA LYS A 26 9.08 2.96 -7.51
C LYS A 26 9.21 4.34 -8.17
N ARG A 27 9.27 4.40 -9.51
CA ARG A 27 9.34 5.68 -10.24
C ARG A 27 8.02 6.41 -10.27
N PHE A 28 6.90 5.68 -10.34
CA PHE A 28 5.56 6.25 -10.24
C PHE A 28 5.39 6.95 -8.87
N LEU A 29 5.73 6.27 -7.78
CA LEU A 29 5.67 6.85 -6.43
C LEU A 29 6.62 8.04 -6.26
N LYS A 30 7.83 7.97 -6.82
CA LYS A 30 8.77 9.11 -6.79
C LYS A 30 8.23 10.32 -7.57
N ALA A 31 7.58 10.10 -8.71
CA ALA A 31 6.97 11.16 -9.49
C ALA A 31 5.84 11.85 -8.70
N LEU A 32 5.06 11.10 -7.93
CA LEU A 32 4.05 11.67 -7.03
C LEU A 32 4.66 12.62 -5.99
N LEU A 33 5.77 12.23 -5.35
CA LEU A 33 6.50 13.09 -4.41
C LEU A 33 7.06 14.35 -5.08
N MET A 34 7.63 14.19 -6.28
CA MET A 34 8.19 15.31 -7.05
C MET A 34 7.13 16.31 -7.49
N GLU A 35 5.97 15.82 -7.94
CA GLU A 35 4.86 16.68 -8.37
C GLU A 35 4.27 17.46 -7.19
N GLN A 36 4.16 16.83 -6.01
CA GLN A 36 3.76 17.52 -4.80
C GLN A 36 4.75 18.62 -4.41
N ALA A 37 6.04 18.29 -4.37
CA ALA A 37 7.09 19.24 -4.02
C ALA A 37 7.07 20.44 -4.98
N ARG A 38 6.85 20.19 -6.28
CA ARG A 38 6.67 21.24 -7.29
C ARG A 38 5.43 22.10 -7.05
N ARG A 39 4.29 21.47 -6.74
CA ARG A 39 3.01 22.16 -6.49
C ARG A 39 3.10 23.11 -5.30
N GLU A 40 3.87 22.74 -4.28
CA GLU A 40 3.96 23.44 -2.99
C GLU A 40 5.28 24.22 -2.83
N TYR A 41 6.10 24.32 -3.89
CA TYR A 41 7.39 25.02 -3.89
C TYR A 41 8.34 24.54 -2.79
N MET A 42 8.38 23.23 -2.55
CA MET A 42 9.23 22.58 -1.55
C MET A 42 10.36 21.80 -2.18
N GLU A 43 11.37 21.48 -1.37
CA GLU A 43 12.35 20.48 -1.76
C GLU A 43 11.74 19.08 -1.72
N VAL A 44 12.09 18.25 -2.70
CA VAL A 44 11.65 16.83 -2.74
C VAL A 44 12.08 16.08 -1.48
N GLN A 45 13.17 16.53 -0.83
CA GLN A 45 13.65 15.94 0.42
C GLN A 45 12.73 16.20 1.60
N ASP A 46 11.89 17.24 1.56
CA ASP A 46 10.98 17.60 2.66
C ASP A 46 9.61 16.93 2.53
N VAL A 47 9.39 16.19 1.44
CA VAL A 47 8.17 15.43 1.19
C VAL A 47 8.43 13.95 1.42
N THR A 48 7.54 13.28 2.16
CA THR A 48 7.55 11.83 2.36
C THR A 48 6.22 11.24 1.93
N MET A 49 6.21 9.94 1.69
CA MET A 49 4.99 9.21 1.37
C MET A 49 4.34 8.68 2.64
N GLU A 50 3.04 8.89 2.78
CA GLU A 50 2.19 8.19 3.74
C GLU A 50 1.23 7.29 2.96
N VAL A 51 1.03 6.07 3.47
CA VAL A 51 0.07 5.13 2.89
C VAL A 51 -0.96 4.80 3.93
N GLN A 52 -2.22 5.06 3.59
CA GLN A 52 -3.36 4.79 4.43
C GLN A 52 -4.21 3.70 3.81
N THR A 53 -4.62 2.73 4.62
CA THR A 53 -5.54 1.68 4.16
C THR A 53 -6.96 2.22 4.17
N MET A 54 -7.67 2.09 3.05
CA MET A 54 -9.06 2.56 2.94
C MET A 54 -10.02 1.47 3.40
N PRO A 55 -11.15 1.83 4.03
CA PRO A 55 -12.16 0.86 4.48
C PRO A 55 -13.01 0.31 3.33
N PHE A 56 -12.91 0.89 2.12
CA PHE A 56 -13.70 0.52 0.96
C PHE A 56 -12.97 -0.51 0.10
N GLN A 57 -13.71 -1.49 -0.42
CA GLN A 57 -13.19 -2.47 -1.39
C GLN A 57 -13.11 -1.88 -2.80
N ASP A 58 -14.07 -1.02 -3.16
CA ASP A 58 -14.14 -0.37 -4.47
C ASP A 58 -13.51 1.03 -4.47
N PRO A 59 -12.94 1.46 -5.62
CA PRO A 59 -12.53 2.84 -5.83
C PRO A 59 -13.68 3.83 -5.59
N PRO A 60 -13.43 4.98 -4.96
CA PRO A 60 -14.38 6.08 -4.93
C PRO A 60 -14.78 6.55 -6.34
N SER A 61 -15.82 7.39 -6.44
CA SER A 61 -16.24 7.97 -7.72
C SER A 61 -15.33 9.09 -8.21
N GLN A 62 -14.49 9.64 -7.33
CA GLN A 62 -13.61 10.78 -7.61
C GLN A 62 -12.19 10.52 -7.10
N PRO A 63 -11.17 11.05 -7.78
CA PRO A 63 -9.80 11.00 -7.27
C PRO A 63 -9.67 11.81 -5.97
N PRO A 64 -8.68 11.51 -5.12
CA PRO A 64 -8.44 12.30 -3.92
C PRO A 64 -7.90 13.69 -4.29
N GLU A 65 -8.14 14.69 -3.45
CA GLU A 65 -7.62 16.05 -3.63
C GLU A 65 -6.08 16.10 -3.62
N THR A 66 -5.45 15.23 -2.83
CA THR A 66 -3.99 15.07 -2.77
C THR A 66 -3.63 13.59 -2.75
N GLY A 67 -2.56 13.23 -3.48
CA GLY A 67 -2.14 11.84 -3.62
C GLY A 67 -2.93 11.10 -4.68
N VAL A 68 -2.95 9.77 -4.56
CA VAL A 68 -3.64 8.85 -5.49
C VAL A 68 -4.17 7.64 -4.75
N TYR A 69 -5.27 7.07 -5.23
CA TYR A 69 -5.68 5.73 -4.81
C TYR A 69 -4.94 4.68 -5.63
N VAL A 70 -4.45 3.66 -4.92
CA VAL A 70 -3.60 2.60 -5.47
C VAL A 70 -4.12 1.25 -5.00
N ALA A 71 -4.36 0.36 -5.96
CA ALA A 71 -4.67 -1.05 -5.74
C ALA A 71 -3.51 -1.93 -6.22
N GLY A 72 -3.60 -3.23 -5.94
CA GLY A 72 -2.63 -4.22 -6.46
C GLY A 72 -1.58 -4.69 -5.47
N PHE A 73 -1.85 -4.54 -4.17
CA PHE A 73 -0.99 -5.06 -3.12
C PHE A 73 -1.50 -6.42 -2.65
N TYR A 74 -0.60 -7.38 -2.49
CA TYR A 74 -0.91 -8.73 -2.02
C TYR A 74 -0.11 -9.03 -0.76
N LEU A 75 -0.80 -9.28 0.34
CA LEU A 75 -0.23 -9.65 1.64
C LEU A 75 0.04 -11.14 1.68
N HIS A 76 1.22 -11.54 2.16
CA HIS A 76 1.65 -12.93 2.31
C HIS A 76 1.86 -13.30 3.78
N ASN A 77 1.66 -14.58 4.11
CA ASN A 77 1.86 -15.14 5.47
C ASN A 77 0.99 -14.52 6.58
N ALA A 78 -0.08 -13.82 6.20
CA ALA A 78 -1.06 -13.24 7.09
C ALA A 78 -2.42 -13.13 6.37
N SER A 79 -3.49 -12.91 7.12
CA SER A 79 -4.82 -12.65 6.60
C SER A 79 -5.21 -11.19 6.84
N TRP A 80 -6.22 -10.73 6.12
CA TRP A 80 -6.75 -9.38 6.26
C TRP A 80 -8.20 -9.42 6.75
N ASP A 81 -8.49 -8.76 7.86
CA ASP A 81 -9.86 -8.56 8.34
C ASP A 81 -10.41 -7.27 7.72
N HIS A 82 -11.29 -7.41 6.72
CA HIS A 82 -11.90 -6.27 6.04
C HIS A 82 -12.83 -5.45 6.93
N HIS A 83 -13.47 -6.06 7.93
CA HIS A 83 -14.38 -5.35 8.83
C HIS A 83 -13.61 -4.48 9.82
N ARG A 84 -12.48 -4.98 10.31
CA ARG A 84 -11.62 -4.28 11.27
C ARG A 84 -10.50 -3.49 10.60
N VAL A 85 -10.33 -3.63 9.28
CA VAL A 85 -9.28 -2.99 8.48
C VAL A 85 -7.91 -3.24 9.11
N THR A 86 -7.63 -4.50 9.43
CA THR A 86 -6.42 -4.89 10.18
C THR A 86 -5.89 -6.26 9.76
N MET A 87 -4.58 -6.40 9.84
CA MET A 87 -3.89 -7.65 9.61
C MET A 87 -4.07 -8.59 10.80
N VAL A 88 -4.51 -9.81 10.51
CA VAL A 88 -4.76 -10.88 11.48
C VAL A 88 -3.96 -12.13 11.13
N PRO A 89 -3.59 -12.96 12.11
CA PRO A 89 -2.88 -14.20 11.81
C PRO A 89 -3.74 -15.10 10.92
N HIS A 90 -3.09 -15.85 10.05
CA HIS A 90 -3.77 -16.87 9.25
C HIS A 90 -4.51 -17.85 10.18
N SER A 91 -5.84 -17.92 10.10
CA SER A 91 -6.61 -18.94 10.80
C SER A 91 -6.60 -20.21 9.96
N ARG A 92 -6.22 -21.34 10.56
CA ARG A 92 -6.31 -22.65 9.89
C ARG A 92 -7.76 -23.12 9.70
N ASP A 93 -8.70 -22.49 10.42
CA ASP A 93 -10.09 -22.90 10.46
C ASP A 93 -11.00 -21.77 9.95
N GLY A 94 -11.74 -22.05 8.87
CA GLY A 94 -13.00 -21.37 8.52
C GLY A 94 -12.94 -20.00 7.82
N ALA A 95 -11.78 -19.45 7.48
CA ALA A 95 -11.71 -18.24 6.65
C ALA A 95 -11.90 -18.59 5.15
N PRO A 96 -12.57 -17.74 4.34
CA PRO A 96 -12.73 -17.97 2.90
C PRO A 96 -11.39 -18.13 2.15
N ASP A 97 -10.30 -17.62 2.74
CA ASP A 97 -8.94 -17.68 2.19
C ASP A 97 -8.05 -18.76 2.83
N ALA A 98 -8.61 -19.71 3.59
CA ALA A 98 -7.85 -20.73 4.35
C ALA A 98 -6.96 -21.65 3.47
N GLY A 99 -7.10 -21.58 2.14
CA GLY A 99 -6.22 -22.25 1.17
C GLY A 99 -5.26 -21.33 0.40
N SER A 100 -5.38 -20.00 0.52
CA SER A 100 -4.55 -19.04 -0.22
C SER A 100 -3.46 -18.46 0.67
N LEU A 101 -2.19 -18.66 0.28
CA LEU A 101 -1.02 -18.09 0.95
C LEU A 101 -0.91 -16.57 0.81
N GLN A 102 -1.77 -15.97 -0.02
CA GLN A 102 -1.80 -14.53 -0.30
C GLN A 102 -3.23 -13.98 -0.23
N VAL A 103 -3.36 -12.76 0.28
CA VAL A 103 -4.63 -12.01 0.34
C VAL A 103 -4.44 -10.65 -0.33
N ARG A 104 -5.36 -10.26 -1.21
CA ARG A 104 -5.33 -8.94 -1.83
C ARG A 104 -5.70 -7.88 -0.78
N LEU A 105 -4.82 -6.91 -0.56
CA LEU A 105 -5.09 -5.79 0.32
C LEU A 105 -6.12 -4.85 -0.33
N PRO A 106 -6.93 -4.16 0.49
CA PRO A 106 -7.90 -3.20 -0.02
C PRO A 106 -7.19 -2.00 -0.66
N LEU A 107 -8.00 -1.11 -1.23
CA LEU A 107 -7.51 0.12 -1.81
C LEU A 107 -6.68 0.92 -0.79
N MET A 108 -5.53 1.41 -1.24
CA MET A 108 -4.66 2.24 -0.42
C MET A 108 -4.68 3.67 -0.95
N TRP A 109 -4.75 4.63 -0.04
CA TRP A 109 -4.50 6.03 -0.36
C TRP A 109 -3.04 6.34 -0.12
N VAL A 110 -2.33 6.60 -1.21
CA VAL A 110 -0.93 7.01 -1.19
C VAL A 110 -0.89 8.52 -1.32
N LYS A 111 -0.51 9.21 -0.24
CA LYS A 111 -0.49 10.66 -0.19
C LYS A 111 0.92 11.18 0.16
N PRO A 112 1.42 12.16 -0.60
CA PRO A 112 2.63 12.87 -0.22
C PRO A 112 2.30 13.81 0.96
N VAL A 113 3.15 13.80 1.98
CA VAL A 113 3.01 14.61 3.20
C VAL A 113 4.32 15.29 3.52
N HIS A 114 4.27 16.42 4.22
CA HIS A 114 5.48 17.13 4.64
C HIS A 114 6.13 16.37 5.80
N LYS A 115 7.45 16.19 5.75
CA LYS A 115 8.18 15.50 6.83
C LYS A 115 8.08 16.24 8.17
N HIS A 116 8.08 17.58 8.11
CA HIS A 116 8.09 18.45 9.28
C HIS A 116 6.69 18.76 9.81
N PHE A 117 5.68 18.70 8.96
CA PHE A 117 4.27 18.72 9.37
C PHE A 117 3.72 17.31 9.31
N ARG A 118 4.13 16.47 10.27
CA ARG A 118 3.27 15.36 10.66
C ARG A 118 2.22 15.97 11.59
N PRO A 119 0.99 16.26 11.14
CA PRO A 119 -0.05 16.48 12.11
C PRO A 119 -0.10 15.22 12.98
N LEU A 120 -0.17 15.41 14.30
CA LEU A 120 -0.58 14.38 15.26
C LEU A 120 -2.02 14.00 14.95
N SER A 121 -2.29 13.40 13.80
CA SER A 121 -3.64 13.12 13.33
C SER A 121 -3.78 11.65 13.04
N GLY A 122 -4.26 10.96 14.07
CA GLY A 122 -5.53 10.27 13.95
C GLY A 122 -5.61 9.33 12.77
N THR A 123 -5.00 8.16 12.90
CA THR A 123 -5.55 6.96 12.30
C THR A 123 -7.03 6.91 12.71
N LEU A 124 -7.95 7.16 11.78
CA LEU A 124 -9.39 7.04 12.00
C LEU A 124 -9.84 5.58 12.25
N ILE A 125 -8.86 4.67 12.38
CA ILE A 125 -9.02 3.31 12.85
C ILE A 125 -7.93 3.10 13.91
N LYS A 126 -8.33 3.11 15.18
CA LYS A 126 -7.46 2.85 16.33
C LYS A 126 -7.03 1.38 16.35
N SER A 127 -6.08 1.00 15.50
CA SER A 127 -5.18 -0.09 15.86
C SER A 127 -4.04 0.52 16.67
N ASP A 128 -3.93 0.19 17.96
CA ASP A 128 -2.86 0.69 18.82
C ASP A 128 -1.46 0.25 18.33
N THR A 129 -1.42 -0.73 17.42
CA THR A 129 -0.20 -1.27 16.83
C THR A 129 -0.26 -1.30 15.31
N THR A 130 0.76 -0.72 14.67
CA THR A 130 1.00 -0.84 13.22
C THR A 130 2.29 -1.62 12.99
N TYR A 131 2.35 -2.34 11.88
CA TYR A 131 3.52 -3.08 11.42
C TYR A 131 4.09 -2.44 10.16
N GLY A 132 5.39 -2.17 10.15
CA GLY A 132 6.10 -1.70 8.95
C GLY A 132 6.34 -2.87 8.00
N CYS A 133 5.33 -3.22 7.22
CA CYS A 133 5.37 -4.39 6.34
C CYS A 133 6.23 -4.11 5.09
N PRO A 134 7.25 -4.93 4.81
CA PRO A 134 8.12 -4.74 3.65
C PRO A 134 7.36 -5.04 2.33
N VAL A 135 7.55 -4.17 1.33
CA VAL A 135 6.96 -4.34 -0.01
C VAL A 135 8.04 -4.65 -1.02
N TYR A 136 7.81 -5.70 -1.79
CA TYR A 136 8.71 -6.18 -2.83
C TYR A 136 8.08 -6.11 -4.22
N GLU A 137 8.90 -5.75 -5.21
CA GLU A 137 8.48 -5.69 -6.61
C GLU A 137 8.40 -7.09 -7.25
N CYS A 138 9.24 -8.03 -6.79
CA CYS A 138 9.35 -9.38 -7.35
C CYS A 138 8.54 -10.42 -6.57
N LYS A 139 7.99 -11.39 -7.32
CA LYS A 139 7.29 -12.57 -6.79
C LYS A 139 8.23 -13.58 -6.10
N GLU A 140 9.47 -13.69 -6.58
CA GLU A 140 10.42 -14.70 -6.11
C GLU A 140 11.43 -14.12 -5.12
N LEU A 141 11.04 -14.05 -3.85
CA LEU A 141 11.94 -13.67 -2.75
C LEU A 141 12.91 -14.79 -2.35
N ARG A 142 12.69 -16.00 -2.85
CA ARG A 142 13.38 -17.22 -2.37
C ARG A 142 14.85 -17.33 -2.79
N TYR A 143 15.30 -16.56 -3.79
CA TYR A 143 16.62 -16.77 -4.41
C TYR A 143 17.54 -15.55 -4.41
N LYS A 144 17.08 -14.37 -3.95
CA LYS A 144 17.89 -13.15 -3.90
C LYS A 144 17.63 -12.42 -2.58
N ARG A 145 18.68 -11.84 -1.98
CA ARG A 145 18.52 -10.74 -1.01
C ARG A 145 17.94 -9.54 -1.75
N VAL A 146 16.65 -9.55 -1.97
CA VAL A 146 15.92 -8.42 -2.53
C VAL A 146 15.64 -7.48 -1.37
N GLU A 147 16.06 -6.23 -1.48
CA GLU A 147 15.67 -5.21 -0.51
C GLU A 147 14.24 -4.74 -0.82
N PRO A 148 13.41 -4.51 0.21
CA PRO A 148 12.11 -3.93 0.00
C PRO A 148 12.26 -2.52 -0.57
N PHE A 149 11.45 -2.18 -1.56
CA PHE A 149 11.54 -0.85 -2.17
C PHE A 149 10.78 0.21 -1.37
N MET A 150 9.87 -0.21 -0.48
CA MET A 150 9.15 0.62 0.48
C MET A 150 8.62 -0.24 1.64
N TYR A 151 8.12 0.44 2.69
CA TYR A 151 7.41 -0.18 3.80
C TYR A 151 6.00 0.41 3.90
N LEU A 152 5.02 -0.44 4.15
CA LEU A 152 3.63 -0.05 4.42
C LEU A 152 3.38 -0.09 5.92
N SER A 153 2.81 0.98 6.47
CA SER A 153 2.30 0.97 7.84
C SER A 153 0.95 0.26 7.86
N VAL A 154 0.96 -1.02 8.18
CA VAL A 154 -0.24 -1.88 8.15
C VAL A 154 -0.79 -2.02 9.57
N PRO A 155 -2.05 -1.62 9.84
CA PRO A 155 -2.74 -1.93 11.09
C PRO A 155 -2.67 -3.44 11.38
N CYS A 156 -2.36 -3.84 12.62
CA CYS A 156 -2.22 -5.25 12.95
C CYS A 156 -2.66 -5.58 14.37
N THR A 157 -3.05 -6.83 14.62
CA THR A 157 -3.53 -7.29 15.94
C THR A 157 -2.44 -7.82 16.88
N LEU A 158 -1.30 -8.27 16.34
CA LEU A 158 -0.16 -8.76 17.13
C LEU A 158 0.97 -7.73 17.19
N GLN A 159 1.90 -7.93 18.14
CA GLN A 159 3.10 -7.11 18.22
C GLN A 159 3.98 -7.24 16.96
N PRO A 160 4.61 -6.15 16.48
CA PRO A 160 5.47 -6.14 15.29
C PRO A 160 6.52 -7.27 15.23
N LYS A 161 7.16 -7.59 16.36
CA LYS A 161 8.18 -8.65 16.44
C LYS A 161 7.64 -10.03 16.06
N ILE A 162 6.37 -10.31 16.33
CA ILE A 162 5.74 -11.58 15.98
C ILE A 162 5.49 -11.64 14.46
N TRP A 163 5.16 -10.50 13.84
CA TRP A 163 5.01 -10.41 12.39
C TRP A 163 6.34 -10.57 11.65
N ASP A 164 7.44 -10.07 12.22
CA ASP A 164 8.78 -10.31 11.70
C ASP A 164 9.11 -11.82 11.68
N GLN A 165 8.80 -12.53 12.77
CA GLN A 165 8.99 -13.99 12.86
C GLN A 165 8.12 -14.77 11.87
N LYS A 166 6.92 -14.27 11.58
CA LYS A 166 6.01 -14.83 10.57
C LYS A 166 6.41 -14.52 9.14
N GLN A 167 7.45 -13.70 8.94
CA GLN A 167 7.95 -13.30 7.63
C GLN A 167 6.82 -12.75 6.75
N VAL A 168 6.04 -11.83 7.29
CA VAL A 168 4.97 -11.16 6.53
C VAL A 168 5.59 -10.17 5.54
N TYR A 169 5.09 -10.16 4.32
CA TYR A 169 5.51 -9.21 3.29
C TYR A 169 4.38 -8.92 2.31
N VAL A 170 4.55 -7.87 1.51
CA VAL A 170 3.63 -7.50 0.44
C VAL A 170 4.31 -7.57 -0.93
N THR A 171 3.59 -8.04 -1.95
CA THR A 171 3.99 -7.98 -3.36
C THR A 171 3.05 -7.12 -4.19
N LEU A 172 3.51 -6.67 -5.35
CA LEU A 172 2.74 -5.83 -6.29
C LEU A 172 1.96 -6.63 -7.34
N SER A 173 1.95 -7.95 -7.26
CA SER A 173 1.19 -8.81 -8.18
C SER A 173 0.86 -10.12 -7.50
N GLU A 174 -0.28 -10.70 -7.89
CA GLU A 174 -0.73 -12.03 -7.50
C GLU A 174 0.30 -13.06 -7.99
N THR A 175 0.81 -13.95 -7.13
CA THR A 175 1.76 -15.00 -7.54
C THR A 175 1.17 -15.93 -8.58
#